data_AF-A0A538D277-F1
#
_entry.id   AF-A0A538D277-F1
#
_cell.length_a   1.000
_cell.length_b   1.000
_cell.length_c   1.000
_cell.angle_alpha   90.00
_cell.angle_beta   90.00
_cell.angle_gamma   90.00
#
_symmetry.space_group_name_H-M   'P 1'
#
loop_
_entity.id
_entity.type
_entity.pdbx_description
1 polymer ?
#
loop_
_entity_poly.entity_id
_entity_poly.type
_entity_poly.pdbx_seq_one_letter_code
_entity_poly.pdbx_strand_id
1 'polypeptide(L)'
;MQAGIAAFPQVGLRLYVEEVSRGHARRFADLGPAVVGRRYRVRVVETGRDVWLAFVNEHRVGEAAYLPTTGGSWRPVVTAESWAAGHATCNRYAYRFEAVSTLHSGRWAALADAERLGAGVTRDSSGFSALG
;
A
#
# COMPACT_ATOMS: atom_id res chain seq x y z
N MET A 1 6.33 -6.94 -3.99
CA MET A 1 6.09 -5.65 -4.67
C MET A 1 4.92 -5.02 -3.96
N GLN A 2 5.02 -3.73 -3.66
CA GLN A 2 3.98 -2.97 -2.98
C GLN A 2 3.66 -1.72 -3.81
N ALA A 3 2.43 -1.26 -3.78
CA ALA A 3 2.04 0.02 -4.36
C ALA A 3 0.92 0.62 -3.51
N GLY A 4 0.89 1.93 -3.36
CA GLY A 4 -0.10 2.57 -2.51
C GLY A 4 0.17 4.03 -2.23
N ILE A 5 -0.29 4.48 -1.06
CA ILE A 5 -0.06 5.83 -0.54
C ILE A 5 0.83 5.71 0.69
N ALA A 6 1.83 6.58 0.79
CA ALA A 6 2.68 6.72 1.95
C ALA A 6 2.64 8.17 2.44
N ALA A 7 2.72 8.38 3.75
CA ALA A 7 2.85 9.69 4.36
C ALA A 7 4.29 9.88 4.86
N PHE A 8 4.92 10.99 4.46
CA PHE A 8 6.24 11.36 4.91
C PHE A 8 6.21 12.69 5.67
N PRO A 9 6.93 12.80 6.81
CA PRO A 9 7.10 14.09 7.48
C PRO A 9 7.64 15.14 6.50
N GLN A 10 7.09 16.35 6.55
CA GLN A 10 7.48 17.53 5.74
C GLN A 10 7.27 17.41 4.22
N VAL A 11 7.21 16.21 3.65
CA VAL A 11 6.97 15.96 2.22
C VAL A 11 5.48 15.76 1.90
N GLY A 12 4.72 15.23 2.86
CA GLY A 12 3.28 14.99 2.71
C GLY A 12 2.95 13.60 2.14
N LEU A 13 1.74 13.46 1.58
CA LEU A 13 1.25 12.19 1.05
C LEU A 13 1.77 11.95 -0.37
N ARG A 14 2.31 10.76 -0.63
CA ARG A 14 2.85 10.35 -1.93
C ARG A 14 2.20 9.07 -2.41
N LEU A 15 1.82 9.02 -3.67
CA LEU A 15 1.58 7.76 -4.35
C LEU A 15 2.93 7.12 -4.66
N TYR A 16 3.02 5.80 -4.52
CA TYR A 16 4.28 5.11 -4.78
C TYR A 16 4.08 3.69 -5.28
N VAL A 17 5.18 3.15 -5.79
CA VAL A 17 5.38 1.73 -6.04
C VAL A 17 6.78 1.32 -5.56
N GLU A 18 6.89 0.16 -4.93
CA GLU A 18 8.16 -0.49 -4.65
C GLU A 18 8.56 -1.34 -5.84
N GLU A 19 9.65 -0.95 -6.48
CA GLU A 19 10.25 -1.68 -7.57
C GLU A 19 11.35 -2.60 -7.05
N VAL A 20 11.43 -3.79 -7.64
CA VAL A 20 12.49 -4.76 -7.32
C VAL A 20 13.06 -5.26 -8.63
N SER A 21 14.27 -4.82 -8.98
CA SER A 21 14.97 -5.30 -10.17
C SER A 21 15.82 -6.54 -9.84
N ARG A 22 16.15 -7.36 -10.84
CA ARG A 22 16.94 -8.59 -10.67
C ARG A 22 18.23 -8.34 -9.88
N GLY A 23 18.33 -8.89 -8.68
CA GLY A 23 19.54 -8.79 -7.85
C GLY A 23 19.79 -7.41 -7.21
N HIS A 24 18.85 -6.46 -7.34
CA HIS A 24 18.95 -5.14 -6.74
C HIS A 24 18.11 -5.01 -5.47
N ALA A 25 18.52 -4.08 -4.60
CA ALA A 25 17.71 -3.67 -3.47
C ALA A 25 16.36 -3.08 -3.92
N ARG A 26 15.36 -3.19 -3.05
CA ARG A 26 14.05 -2.56 -3.26
C ARG A 26 14.22 -1.05 -3.43
N ARG A 27 13.51 -0.47 -4.40
CA ARG A 27 13.50 0.96 -4.68
C ARG A 27 12.11 1.53 -4.47
N PHE A 28 12.02 2.59 -3.67
CA PHE A 28 10.80 3.39 -3.57
C PHE A 28 10.72 4.32 -4.79
N ALA A 29 9.74 4.10 -5.67
CA ALA A 29 9.45 4.97 -6.80
C ALA A 29 8.27 5.87 -6.45
N ASP A 30 8.56 7.16 -6.29
CA ASP A 30 7.57 8.20 -6.04
C ASP A 30 6.81 8.54 -7.34
N LEU A 31 5.48 8.41 -7.31
CA LEU A 31 4.58 8.64 -8.44
C LEU A 31 3.92 10.02 -8.38
N GLY A 32 4.27 10.85 -7.39
CA GLY A 32 3.71 12.18 -7.19
C GLY A 32 2.84 12.30 -5.94
N PRO A 33 2.32 13.52 -5.68
CA PRO A 33 1.50 13.78 -4.50
C PRO A 33 0.18 13.00 -4.54
N ALA A 34 -0.19 12.42 -3.41
CA ALA A 34 -1.52 11.89 -3.17
C ALA A 34 -2.42 12.97 -2.55
N VAL A 35 -3.71 12.96 -2.92
CA VAL A 35 -4.68 13.98 -2.54
C VAL A 35 -5.77 13.35 -1.68
N VAL A 36 -6.01 13.91 -0.50
CA VAL A 36 -7.12 13.49 0.37
C VAL A 36 -8.45 13.75 -0.33
N GLY A 37 -9.40 12.83 -0.17
CA GLY A 37 -10.71 12.89 -0.83
C GLY A 37 -10.71 12.41 -2.28
N ARG A 38 -9.54 12.11 -2.88
CA ARG A 38 -9.44 11.49 -4.20
C ARG A 38 -9.49 9.96 -4.09
N ARG A 39 -10.28 9.33 -4.95
CA ARG A 39 -10.29 7.87 -5.12
C ARG A 39 -9.09 7.43 -5.97
N TYR A 40 -8.39 6.40 -5.50
CA TYR A 40 -7.31 5.74 -6.22
C TYR A 40 -7.64 4.26 -6.42
N ARG A 41 -7.44 3.76 -7.64
CA ARG A 41 -7.48 2.32 -7.93
C ARG A 41 -6.06 1.83 -8.06
N VAL A 42 -5.60 1.02 -7.12
CA VAL A 42 -4.25 0.44 -7.14
C VAL A 42 -4.38 -1.04 -7.43
N ARG A 43 -3.58 -1.54 -8.36
CA ARG A 43 -3.55 -2.94 -8.73
C ARG A 43 -2.11 -3.37 -9.00
N VAL A 44 -1.72 -4.52 -8.45
CA VAL A 44 -0.45 -5.18 -8.75
C VAL A 44 -0.79 -6.56 -9.31
N VAL A 45 -0.19 -6.92 -10.43
CA VAL A 45 -0.47 -8.20 -11.10
C VAL A 45 0.82 -8.86 -11.57
N GLU A 46 0.87 -10.18 -11.47
CA GLU A 46 1.86 -10.99 -12.14
C GLU A 46 1.44 -11.14 -13.62
N THR A 47 2.27 -10.64 -14.55
CA THR A 47 1.99 -10.71 -16.00
C THR A 47 2.75 -11.81 -16.72
N GLY A 48 3.70 -12.44 -16.02
CA GLY A 48 4.49 -13.57 -16.45
C GLY A 48 5.22 -14.12 -15.23
N ARG A 49 5.79 -15.32 -15.33
CA ARG A 49 6.45 -15.96 -14.18
C ARG A 49 7.46 -15.01 -13.52
N ASP A 50 7.26 -14.74 -12.24
CA ASP A 50 8.09 -13.87 -11.40
C ASP A 50 8.10 -12.38 -11.82
N VAL A 51 7.28 -11.96 -12.79
CA VAL A 51 7.26 -10.59 -13.33
C VAL A 51 5.97 -9.90 -12.94
N TRP A 52 6.10 -8.81 -12.19
CA TRP A 52 5.00 -8.07 -11.60
C TRP A 52 4.94 -6.64 -12.13
N LEU A 53 3.74 -6.18 -12.43
CA LEU A 53 3.45 -4.81 -12.86
C LEU A 53 2.47 -4.13 -11.90
N ALA A 54 2.68 -2.84 -11.65
CA ALA A 54 1.76 -1.99 -10.90
C ALA A 54 0.95 -1.06 -11.81
N PHE A 55 -0.27 -0.79 -11.38
CA PHE A 55 -1.22 0.09 -12.04
C PHE A 55 -1.85 1.03 -11.01
N VAL A 56 -1.94 2.30 -11.35
CA VAL A 56 -2.71 3.31 -10.61
C VAL A 56 -3.72 3.94 -11.56
N ASN A 57 -5.00 3.89 -11.18
CA ASN A 57 -6.12 4.34 -12.01
C ASN A 57 -6.05 3.76 -13.43
N GLU A 58 -5.80 2.45 -13.52
CA GLU A 58 -5.63 1.66 -14.76
C GLU A 58 -4.39 2.00 -15.62
N HIS A 59 -3.57 2.97 -15.22
CA HIS A 59 -2.33 3.30 -15.93
C HIS A 59 -1.17 2.50 -15.33
N ARG A 60 -0.34 1.89 -16.19
CA ARG A 60 0.91 1.25 -15.74
C ARG A 60 1.82 2.31 -15.12
N VAL A 61 2.38 2.00 -13.96
CA VAL A 61 3.28 2.89 -13.22
C VAL A 61 4.55 2.15 -12.82
N GLY A 62 5.65 2.90 -12.75
CA GLY A 62 6.97 2.36 -12.40
C GLY A 62 7.49 1.31 -13.39
N GLU A 63 8.59 0.71 -12.98
CA GLU A 63 9.23 -0.40 -13.69
C GLU A 63 8.66 -1.77 -13.30
N ALA A 64 8.90 -2.77 -14.15
CA ALA A 64 8.55 -4.14 -13.84
C ALA A 64 9.39 -4.65 -12.67
N ALA A 65 8.74 -5.29 -11.69
CA ALA A 65 9.43 -5.94 -10.59
C ALA A 65 9.65 -7.43 -10.90
N TYR A 66 10.86 -7.91 -10.66
CA TYR A 66 11.20 -9.33 -10.71
C TYR A 66 11.25 -9.89 -9.28
N LEU A 67 10.32 -10.77 -8.97
CA LEU A 67 10.16 -11.38 -7.64
C LEU A 67 10.06 -12.91 -7.80
N PRO A 68 11.19 -13.63 -7.71
CA PRO A 68 11.21 -15.06 -7.93
C PRO A 68 10.37 -15.79 -6.87
N THR A 69 9.47 -16.65 -7.33
CA THR A 69 8.70 -17.55 -6.47
C THR A 69 9.32 -18.94 -6.49
N THR A 70 10.57 -19.07 -6.02
CA THR A 70 11.21 -20.39 -5.86
C THR A 70 10.45 -21.22 -4.82
N GLY A 71 9.41 -21.96 -5.26
CA GLY A 71 8.65 -22.93 -4.46
C GLY A 71 7.23 -22.53 -4.05
N GLY A 72 6.63 -21.45 -4.57
CA GLY A 72 5.27 -21.07 -4.17
C GLY A 72 4.64 -19.93 -4.99
N SER A 73 3.55 -19.37 -4.48
CA SER A 73 2.93 -18.14 -5.00
C SER A 73 2.85 -17.09 -3.90
N TRP A 74 3.00 -15.81 -4.25
CA TRP A 74 2.75 -14.73 -3.32
C TRP A 74 1.24 -14.57 -3.14
N ARG A 75 0.78 -14.57 -1.89
CA ARG A 75 -0.61 -14.21 -1.58
C ARG A 75 -0.75 -12.69 -1.67
N PRO A 76 -1.77 -12.17 -2.38
CA PRO A 76 -2.03 -10.74 -2.39
C PRO A 76 -2.42 -10.27 -0.99
N VAL A 77 -1.83 -9.17 -0.54
CA VAL A 77 -2.14 -8.54 0.75
C VAL A 77 -2.45 -7.07 0.47
N VAL A 78 -3.52 -6.58 1.09
CA VAL A 78 -3.84 -5.15 1.17
C VAL A 78 -3.69 -4.77 2.63
N THR A 79 -2.82 -3.81 2.92
CA THR A 79 -2.52 -3.39 4.30
C THR A 79 -2.47 -1.87 4.39
N ALA A 80 -2.73 -1.37 5.59
CA ALA A 80 -2.45 0.00 5.99
C ALA A 80 -1.52 -0.08 7.21
N GLU A 81 -0.33 0.50 7.09
CA GLU A 81 0.68 0.47 8.15
C GLU A 81 0.97 1.88 8.63
N SER A 82 1.12 2.04 9.93
CA SER A 82 1.79 3.20 10.53
C SER A 82 3.11 2.74 11.13
N TRP A 83 4.22 3.13 10.51
CA TRP A 83 5.55 2.77 10.97
C TRP A 83 6.18 3.91 11.78
N ALA A 84 6.61 3.60 13.01
CA ALA A 84 7.47 4.48 13.81
C ALA A 84 8.88 3.88 13.85
N ALA A 85 9.89 4.66 13.44
CA ALA A 85 11.30 4.28 13.42
C ALA A 85 11.91 4.18 14.84
N GLY A 86 11.36 3.35 15.73
CA GLY A 86 11.90 3.16 17.09
C GLY A 86 11.67 4.32 18.07
N HIS A 87 10.85 5.31 17.72
CA HIS A 87 10.45 6.39 18.64
C HIS A 87 9.12 6.05 19.33
N ALA A 88 9.07 6.20 20.66
CA ALA A 88 7.91 5.93 21.52
C ALA A 88 6.74 6.92 21.38
N THR A 89 6.73 7.77 20.35
CA THR A 89 5.65 8.73 20.12
C THR A 89 4.51 8.07 19.37
N CYS A 90 3.26 8.21 19.86
CA CYS A 90 2.07 7.75 19.16
C CYS A 90 2.07 8.27 17.71
N ASN A 91 2.05 7.36 16.74
CA ASN A 91 1.87 7.73 15.33
C ASN A 91 0.50 8.38 15.17
N ARG A 92 0.48 9.63 14.70
CA ARG A 92 -0.75 10.25 14.19
C ARG A 92 -0.88 9.86 12.71
N TYR A 93 -2.06 9.38 12.32
CA TYR A 93 -2.33 9.10 10.91
C TYR A 93 -2.63 10.41 10.18
N ALA A 94 -1.95 10.65 9.07
CA ALA A 94 -2.19 11.83 8.22
C ALA A 94 -3.45 11.70 7.35
N TYR A 95 -3.99 10.49 7.21
CA TYR A 95 -5.20 10.18 6.45
C TYR A 95 -5.82 8.87 6.95
N ARG A 96 -7.09 8.66 6.58
CA ARG A 96 -7.77 7.37 6.68
C ARG A 96 -8.25 6.92 5.31
N PHE A 97 -8.33 5.62 5.11
CA PHE A 97 -9.02 5.08 3.94
C PHE A 97 -10.52 5.02 4.22
N GLU A 98 -11.33 5.41 3.22
CA GLU A 98 -12.78 5.27 3.23
C GLU A 98 -13.24 4.55 1.97
N ALA A 99 -14.38 3.85 2.05
CA ALA A 99 -14.97 3.10 0.95
C ALA A 99 -13.95 2.17 0.25
N VAL A 100 -13.19 1.41 1.05
CA VAL A 100 -12.21 0.46 0.56
C VAL A 100 -12.93 -0.68 -0.15
N SER A 101 -12.45 -1.01 -1.35
CA SER A 101 -12.89 -2.18 -2.09
C SER A 101 -11.69 -3.02 -2.51
N THR A 102 -11.90 -4.32 -2.64
CA THR A 102 -10.91 -5.25 -3.18
C THR A 102 -11.42 -5.83 -4.50
N LEU A 103 -10.52 -6.06 -5.43
CA LEU A 103 -10.82 -6.72 -6.69
C LEU A 103 -10.69 -8.23 -6.50
N HIS A 104 -11.80 -8.93 -6.52
CA HIS A 104 -11.84 -10.39 -6.44
C HIS A 104 -12.58 -10.94 -7.66
N SER A 105 -11.98 -11.91 -8.37
CA SER A 105 -12.58 -12.54 -9.55
C SER A 105 -13.10 -11.53 -10.60
N GLY A 106 -12.37 -10.43 -10.81
CA GLY A 106 -12.69 -9.39 -11.79
C GLY A 106 -13.77 -8.39 -11.36
N ARG A 107 -14.30 -8.47 -10.13
CA ARG A 107 -15.28 -7.52 -9.60
C ARG A 107 -14.77 -6.81 -8.36
N TRP A 108 -14.98 -5.50 -8.30
CA TRP A 108 -14.73 -4.73 -7.08
C TRP A 108 -15.87 -5.00 -6.10
N ALA A 109 -15.52 -5.48 -4.92
CA ALA A 109 -16.45 -5.63 -3.80
C ALA A 109 -15.99 -4.74 -2.65
N ALA A 110 -16.93 -4.16 -1.91
CA ALA A 110 -16.60 -3.44 -0.68
C ALA A 110 -15.89 -4.39 0.29
N LEU A 111 -14.83 -3.89 0.93
CA LEU A 111 -14.14 -4.63 1.98
C LEU A 111 -15.10 -4.77 3.16
N ALA A 112 -15.61 -5.98 3.38
CA ALA A 112 -16.60 -6.25 4.42
C ALA A 112 -15.95 -6.49 5.79
N ASP A 113 -14.83 -7.22 5.80
CA ASP A 113 -14.06 -7.54 7.00
C ASP A 113 -12.61 -7.08 6.86
N ALA A 114 -12.06 -6.50 7.92
CA ALA A 114 -10.65 -6.14 8.04
C ALA A 114 -10.12 -6.66 9.38
N GLU A 115 -9.05 -7.45 9.34
CA GLU A 115 -8.36 -7.90 10.55
C GLU A 115 -7.36 -6.84 11.00
N ARG A 116 -7.39 -6.51 12.29
CA ARG A 116 -6.39 -5.65 12.92
C ARG A 116 -5.23 -6.51 13.41
N LEU A 117 -4.05 -6.32 12.82
CA LEU A 117 -2.80 -6.93 13.30
C LEU A 117 -2.06 -5.92 14.19
N GLY A 118 -2.01 -6.15 15.51
CA GLY A 118 -1.23 -5.34 16.46
C GLY A 118 -2.03 -4.66 17.59
N ALA A 119 -1.42 -3.63 18.21
CA ALA A 119 -1.93 -2.94 19.40
C ALA A 119 -3.27 -2.21 19.17
N GLY A 120 -3.98 -1.93 20.27
CA GLY A 120 -5.29 -1.27 20.26
C GLY A 120 -5.22 0.12 19.61
N VAL A 121 -5.95 0.29 18.50
CA VAL A 121 -6.20 1.59 17.88
C VAL A 121 -7.58 2.10 18.29
N THR A 122 -7.64 3.31 18.83
CA THR A 122 -8.85 4.09 19.04
C THR A 122 -9.19 4.82 17.75
N ARG A 123 -10.47 4.93 17.40
CA ARG A 123 -10.92 5.68 16.23
C ARG A 123 -11.24 7.11 16.64
N ASP A 124 -10.68 8.07 15.92
CA ASP A 124 -10.88 9.51 16.12
C ASP A 124 -11.60 10.14 14.91
N SER A 125 -12.09 11.37 15.05
CA SER A 125 -12.82 12.07 13.98
C SER A 125 -12.01 12.21 12.69
N SER A 126 -10.68 12.35 12.81
CA SER A 126 -9.73 12.51 11.69
C SER A 126 -8.86 11.28 11.41
N GLY A 127 -9.08 10.14 12.08
CA GLY A 127 -8.21 8.97 11.88
C GLY A 127 -8.31 7.92 12.98
N PHE A 128 -7.17 7.35 13.33
CA PHE A 128 -7.02 6.41 14.43
C PHE A 128 -5.85 6.86 15.33
N SER A 129 -5.84 6.45 16.59
CA SER A 129 -4.74 6.67 17.52
C SER A 129 -4.36 5.33 18.16
N ALA A 130 -3.09 4.95 18.08
CA ALA A 130 -2.59 3.77 18.78
C ALA A 130 -2.14 4.21 20.18
N LEU A 131 -2.75 3.64 21.23
CA LEU A 131 -2.23 3.76 22.59
C LEU A 131 -1.22 2.63 22.79
N GLY A 132 0.00 3.00 23.19
CA GLY A 132 1.04 2.07 23.62
C GLY A 132 0.87 1.72 25.09
#